data_AF-A0A8J4RQF4-F1
#
_entry.id   AF-A0A8J4RQF4-F1
#
_cell.length_a   1.000
_cell.length_b   1.000
_cell.length_c   1.000
_cell.angle_alpha   90.00
_cell.angle_beta   90.00
_cell.angle_gamma   90.00
#
_symmetry.space_group_name_H-M   'P 1'
#
loop_
_entity.id
_entity.type
_entity.pdbx_description
1 polymer ?
#
loop_
_entity_poly.entity_id
_entity_poly.type
_entity_poly.pdbx_seq_one_letter_code
_entity_poly.pdbx_strand_id
1 'polypeptide(L)'
;MGEKNGVVLRTFRALVEGADRKFARVRDVPAYGHVTSQQYFHKVFKAYTKLWKYQQDHRSELVESGLHRWEIGEIASRIGQLYFGQYMRTSEARFLVEAYVFYEAILNRRYFEGSKGFGKDLGVRFKELRFYARFLLVSLILNRTEMVKGLTDLFKALVDESKACFRETNFKEWKQVVQEIVRFMKVDTAFMNVRPLRYCAMFDSHQASLPYVARFHAKKVLKFRDALLTSYHRNEVKFAELTLDTFRMLQCLEWEPSGSFYQKQLVESNGNGVSTDHSGASGLIDINLAADMTDPTLPPNPRKAILYRPSVTHLIAVMATICEELPPDSVMLVYLSASGNAGRSNVSQMEGFQKSSKNKVSSQFSQEQSSSISESSSNDRGESTGYYDSYLWFGSRGNSVSNNLYPGDIIPFTRRPLFLIIDSDNSHAFKAGFAWCREGRDSCSTPFTYEAGIQEFI
;
A
#
# COMPACT_ATOMS: atom_id res chain seq x y z
N MET A 1 -47.91 -13.06 -7.84
CA MET A 1 -46.47 -12.98 -8.17
C MET A 1 -45.84 -11.64 -7.76
N GLY A 2 -46.42 -10.48 -8.09
CA GLY A 2 -45.83 -9.17 -7.76
C GLY A 2 -45.53 -8.90 -6.27
N GLU A 3 -46.37 -9.40 -5.36
CA GLU A 3 -46.18 -9.18 -3.91
C GLU A 3 -45.00 -9.99 -3.35
N LYS A 4 -44.82 -11.25 -3.79
CA LYS A 4 -43.68 -12.10 -3.44
C LYS A 4 -42.36 -11.49 -3.94
N ASN A 5 -42.33 -11.07 -5.21
CA ASN A 5 -41.16 -10.41 -5.82
C ASN A 5 -40.81 -9.10 -5.09
N GLY A 6 -41.82 -8.32 -4.66
CA GLY A 6 -41.64 -7.11 -3.87
C GLY A 6 -41.06 -7.35 -2.47
N VAL A 7 -41.39 -8.47 -1.81
CA VAL A 7 -40.79 -8.87 -0.52
C VAL A 7 -39.34 -9.32 -0.71
N VAL A 8 -39.06 -10.07 -1.78
CA VAL A 8 -37.70 -10.54 -2.12
C VAL A 8 -36.77 -9.35 -2.38
N LEU A 9 -37.21 -8.37 -3.15
CA LEU A 9 -36.47 -7.14 -3.42
C LEU A 9 -36.24 -6.31 -2.15
N ARG A 10 -37.28 -6.09 -1.33
CA ARG A 10 -37.15 -5.35 -0.05
C ARG A 10 -36.14 -6.00 0.89
N THR A 11 -36.18 -7.33 0.99
CA THR A 11 -35.24 -8.10 1.80
C THR A 11 -33.82 -7.96 1.26
N PHE A 12 -33.63 -8.06 -0.07
CA PHE A 12 -32.33 -7.83 -0.70
C PHE A 12 -31.79 -6.43 -0.40
N ARG A 13 -32.59 -5.37 -0.56
CA ARG A 13 -32.19 -3.99 -0.27
C ARG A 13 -31.78 -3.81 1.20
N ALA A 14 -32.55 -4.37 2.13
CA ALA A 14 -32.21 -4.36 3.55
C ALA A 14 -30.90 -5.10 3.86
N LEU A 15 -30.61 -6.21 3.17
CA LEU A 15 -29.33 -6.92 3.29
C LEU A 15 -28.15 -6.09 2.76
N VAL A 16 -28.32 -5.41 1.62
CA VAL A 16 -27.32 -4.50 1.04
C VAL A 16 -26.99 -3.39 2.03
N GLU A 17 -27.99 -2.63 2.49
CA GLU A 17 -27.78 -1.56 3.47
C GLU A 17 -27.16 -2.08 4.77
N GLY A 18 -27.62 -3.24 5.23
CA GLY A 18 -27.14 -3.89 6.43
C GLY A 18 -25.67 -4.34 6.32
N ALA A 19 -25.20 -4.69 5.13
CA ALA A 19 -23.81 -5.02 4.84
C ALA A 19 -22.96 -3.74 4.72
N ASP A 20 -23.43 -2.74 3.98
CA ASP A 20 -22.74 -1.47 3.76
C ASP A 20 -22.54 -0.67 5.06
N ARG A 21 -23.54 -0.65 5.95
CA ARG A 21 -23.41 -0.03 7.28
C ARG A 21 -22.30 -0.67 8.11
N LYS A 22 -22.13 -2.00 8.02
CA LYS A 22 -21.05 -2.70 8.73
C LYS A 22 -19.71 -2.47 8.02
N PHE A 23 -19.70 -2.44 6.69
CA PHE A 23 -18.53 -2.16 5.88
C PHE A 23 -17.90 -0.80 6.22
N ALA A 24 -18.72 0.24 6.34
CA ALA A 24 -18.26 1.59 6.70
C ALA A 24 -17.46 1.60 8.01
N ARG A 25 -17.88 0.81 9.01
CA ARG A 25 -17.18 0.70 10.30
C ARG A 25 -15.81 0.03 10.22
N VAL A 26 -15.58 -0.85 9.24
CA VAL A 26 -14.29 -1.53 9.05
C VAL A 26 -13.29 -0.64 8.29
N ARG A 27 -13.79 0.23 7.41
CA ARG A 27 -12.95 1.14 6.63
C ARG A 27 -12.17 2.10 7.52
N ASP A 28 -12.77 2.54 8.62
CA ASP A 28 -12.21 3.59 9.47
C ASP A 28 -11.28 3.03 10.57
N VAL A 29 -11.11 1.70 10.65
CA VAL A 29 -10.17 1.05 11.59
C VAL A 29 -8.76 1.09 11.00
N PRO A 30 -7.74 1.59 11.74
CA PRO A 30 -6.35 1.57 11.30
C PRO A 30 -5.90 0.18 10.82
N ALA A 31 -4.99 0.17 9.84
CA ALA A 31 -4.43 -1.08 9.32
C ALA A 31 -3.50 -1.78 10.36
N TYR A 32 -3.06 -1.06 11.39
CA TYR A 32 -2.23 -1.55 12.48
C TYR A 32 -3.07 -1.80 13.75
N GLY A 33 -2.73 -2.83 14.53
CA GLY A 33 -3.46 -3.27 15.73
C GLY A 33 -4.28 -4.55 15.52
N HIS A 34 -3.88 -5.64 16.19
CA HIS A 34 -4.27 -7.01 15.85
C HIS A 34 -5.70 -7.42 16.27
N VAL A 35 -6.14 -7.04 17.47
CA VAL A 35 -7.22 -7.77 18.17
C VAL A 35 -8.63 -7.33 17.75
N THR A 36 -8.87 -6.03 17.65
CA THR A 36 -10.24 -5.51 17.41
C THR A 36 -10.66 -5.65 15.94
N SER A 37 -9.69 -5.61 15.02
CA SER A 37 -9.94 -5.56 13.57
C SER A 37 -10.47 -6.88 12.99
N GLN A 38 -9.96 -8.03 13.48
CA GLN A 38 -10.39 -9.34 13.01
C GLN A 38 -11.87 -9.62 13.29
N GLN A 39 -12.38 -9.21 14.45
CA GLN A 39 -13.79 -9.43 14.81
C GLN A 39 -14.75 -8.64 13.90
N TYR A 40 -14.37 -7.42 13.51
CA TYR A 40 -15.18 -6.63 12.59
C TYR A 40 -15.14 -7.20 11.17
N PHE A 41 -13.97 -7.66 10.70
CA PHE A 41 -13.86 -8.34 9.41
C PHE A 41 -14.82 -9.52 9.30
N HIS A 42 -14.82 -10.45 10.27
CA HIS A 42 -15.70 -11.62 10.26
C HIS A 42 -17.19 -11.23 10.23
N LYS A 43 -17.58 -10.20 10.98
CA LYS A 43 -18.97 -9.69 11.00
C LYS A 43 -19.41 -9.12 9.66
N VAL A 44 -18.54 -8.35 8.99
CA VAL A 44 -18.82 -7.77 7.67
C VAL A 44 -18.82 -8.86 6.60
N PHE A 45 -17.81 -9.72 6.61
CA PHE A 45 -17.68 -10.82 5.67
C PHE A 45 -18.92 -11.71 5.70
N LYS A 46 -19.36 -12.15 6.90
CA LYS A 46 -20.60 -12.93 7.08
C LYS A 46 -21.83 -12.22 6.51
N ALA A 47 -21.93 -10.89 6.64
CA ALA A 47 -23.04 -10.14 6.08
C ALA A 47 -23.02 -10.15 4.54
N TYR A 48 -21.86 -9.95 3.92
CA TYR A 48 -21.73 -10.04 2.46
C TYR A 48 -21.88 -11.47 1.93
N THR A 49 -21.41 -12.51 2.65
CA THR A 49 -21.66 -13.90 2.27
C THR A 49 -23.14 -14.22 2.27
N LYS A 50 -23.88 -13.76 3.29
CA LYS A 50 -25.35 -13.91 3.34
C LYS A 50 -26.02 -13.18 2.18
N LEU A 51 -25.62 -11.94 1.91
CA LEU A 51 -26.14 -11.15 0.78
C LEU A 51 -25.83 -11.80 -0.57
N TRP A 52 -24.62 -12.31 -0.75
CA TRP A 52 -24.17 -12.97 -1.96
C TRP A 52 -24.95 -14.26 -2.24
N LYS A 53 -25.14 -15.09 -1.21
CA LYS A 53 -25.98 -16.28 -1.30
C LYS A 53 -27.42 -15.93 -1.63
N TYR A 54 -27.99 -14.94 -0.94
CA TYR A 54 -29.36 -14.51 -1.19
C TYR A 54 -29.59 -14.07 -2.64
N GLN A 55 -28.67 -13.32 -3.25
CA GLN A 55 -28.82 -12.93 -4.65
C GLN A 55 -28.63 -14.07 -5.64
N GLN A 56 -27.87 -15.12 -5.28
CA GLN A 56 -27.76 -16.33 -6.12
C GLN A 56 -29.07 -17.13 -6.07
N ASP A 57 -29.61 -17.35 -4.87
CA ASP A 57 -30.81 -18.16 -4.64
C ASP A 57 -32.06 -17.52 -5.26
N HIS A 58 -32.16 -16.18 -5.27
CA HIS A 58 -33.32 -15.42 -5.75
C HIS A 58 -33.06 -14.64 -7.05
N ARG A 59 -32.11 -15.10 -7.87
CA ARG A 59 -31.59 -14.32 -9.01
C ARG A 59 -32.66 -13.90 -10.02
N SER A 60 -33.52 -14.83 -10.43
CA SER A 60 -34.59 -14.58 -11.41
C SER A 60 -35.60 -13.55 -10.90
N GLU A 61 -36.12 -13.76 -9.69
CA GLU A 61 -37.08 -12.88 -9.02
C GLU A 61 -36.52 -11.45 -8.86
N LEU A 62 -35.22 -11.31 -8.54
CA LEU A 62 -34.57 -10.02 -8.41
C LEU A 62 -34.40 -9.29 -9.74
N VAL A 63 -34.02 -10.00 -10.82
CA VAL A 63 -33.89 -9.41 -12.16
C VAL A 63 -35.23 -8.95 -12.68
N GLU A 64 -36.29 -9.75 -12.51
CA GLU A 64 -37.67 -9.33 -12.84
C GLU A 64 -38.12 -8.09 -12.05
N SER A 65 -37.60 -7.94 -10.84
CA SER A 65 -37.88 -6.79 -9.96
C SER A 65 -36.98 -5.57 -10.23
N GLY A 66 -36.15 -5.60 -11.28
CA GLY A 66 -35.32 -4.48 -11.71
C GLY A 66 -33.88 -4.45 -11.14
N LEU A 67 -33.36 -5.57 -10.61
CA LEU A 67 -31.95 -5.66 -10.21
C LEU A 67 -31.02 -5.51 -11.42
N HIS A 68 -30.13 -4.52 -11.37
CA HIS A 68 -29.17 -4.28 -12.43
C HIS A 68 -27.89 -5.09 -12.25
N ARG A 69 -27.24 -5.46 -13.37
CA ARG A 69 -25.96 -6.19 -13.36
C ARG A 69 -24.86 -5.44 -12.60
N TRP A 70 -24.81 -4.11 -12.72
CA TRP A 70 -23.78 -3.31 -12.05
C TRP A 70 -23.91 -3.36 -10.53
N GLU A 71 -25.10 -3.60 -9.98
CA GLU A 71 -25.32 -3.74 -8.53
C GLU A 71 -24.66 -5.01 -7.99
N ILE A 72 -24.72 -6.11 -8.75
CA ILE A 72 -23.99 -7.34 -8.42
C ILE A 72 -22.48 -7.11 -8.55
N GLY A 73 -22.06 -6.36 -9.58
CA GLY A 73 -20.66 -5.94 -9.74
C GLY A 73 -20.16 -5.12 -8.55
N GLU A 74 -20.98 -4.23 -8.00
CA GLU A 74 -20.67 -3.46 -6.79
C GLU A 74 -20.51 -4.38 -5.57
N ILE A 75 -21.43 -5.33 -5.35
CA ILE A 75 -21.32 -6.29 -4.24
C ILE A 75 -20.04 -7.11 -4.37
N ALA A 76 -19.74 -7.63 -5.56
CA ALA A 76 -18.50 -8.36 -5.83
C ALA A 76 -17.26 -7.48 -5.57
N SER A 77 -17.30 -6.20 -5.97
CA SER A 77 -16.21 -5.24 -5.74
C SER A 77 -15.98 -5.00 -4.25
N ARG A 78 -17.06 -4.96 -3.44
CA ARG A 78 -16.97 -4.84 -1.98
C ARG A 78 -16.37 -6.08 -1.33
N ILE A 79 -16.72 -7.28 -1.79
CA ILE A 79 -16.12 -8.52 -1.30
C ILE A 79 -14.62 -8.56 -1.63
N GLY A 80 -14.24 -8.23 -2.87
CA GLY A 80 -12.83 -8.07 -3.24
C GLY A 80 -12.10 -7.04 -2.38
N GLN A 81 -12.77 -5.93 -2.03
CA GLN A 81 -12.22 -4.92 -1.13
C GLN A 81 -12.01 -5.44 0.30
N LEU A 82 -12.88 -6.31 0.81
CA LEU A 82 -12.71 -6.94 2.12
C LEU A 82 -11.48 -7.85 2.13
N TYR A 83 -11.34 -8.70 1.12
CA TYR A 83 -10.17 -9.56 0.96
C TYR A 83 -8.87 -8.74 0.87
N PHE A 84 -8.86 -7.70 0.03
CA PHE A 84 -7.70 -6.82 -0.05
C PHE A 84 -7.40 -6.13 1.29
N GLY A 85 -8.42 -5.66 2.01
CA GLY A 85 -8.24 -5.08 3.34
C GLY A 85 -7.71 -6.08 4.37
N GLN A 86 -8.03 -7.36 4.25
CA GLN A 86 -7.47 -8.41 5.10
C GLN A 86 -6.01 -8.71 4.74
N TYR A 87 -5.67 -8.72 3.46
CA TYR A 87 -4.28 -8.78 2.99
C TYR A 87 -3.45 -7.63 3.56
N MET A 88 -3.93 -6.38 3.49
CA MET A 88 -3.18 -5.23 4.02
C MET A 88 -2.89 -5.31 5.52
N ARG A 89 -3.61 -6.14 6.29
CA ARG A 89 -3.40 -6.33 7.74
C ARG A 89 -2.59 -7.56 8.09
N THR A 90 -2.68 -8.62 7.28
CA THR A 90 -2.07 -9.92 7.57
C THR A 90 -0.86 -10.22 6.68
N SER A 91 -0.76 -9.55 5.53
CA SER A 91 0.17 -9.84 4.44
C SER A 91 0.10 -11.28 3.94
N GLU A 92 -1.03 -11.98 4.16
CA GLU A 92 -1.23 -13.32 3.64
C GLU A 92 -1.67 -13.27 2.17
N ALA A 93 -0.83 -13.80 1.27
CA ALA A 93 -1.03 -13.73 -0.18
C ALA A 93 -2.38 -14.32 -0.65
N ARG A 94 -2.92 -15.32 0.05
CA ARG A 94 -4.23 -15.92 -0.26
C ARG A 94 -5.34 -14.87 -0.36
N PHE A 95 -5.38 -13.89 0.55
CA PHE A 95 -6.41 -12.86 0.53
C PHE A 95 -6.22 -11.89 -0.64
N LEU A 96 -4.98 -11.65 -1.06
CA LEU A 96 -4.71 -10.83 -2.24
C LEU A 96 -5.15 -11.54 -3.53
N VAL A 97 -4.91 -12.84 -3.63
CA VAL A 97 -5.37 -13.67 -4.75
C VAL A 97 -6.90 -13.71 -4.81
N GLU A 98 -7.58 -13.91 -3.68
CA GLU A 98 -9.04 -13.86 -3.61
C GLU A 98 -9.59 -12.51 -4.10
N ALA A 99 -8.99 -11.39 -3.65
CA ALA A 99 -9.37 -10.07 -4.13
C ALA A 99 -9.23 -9.94 -5.66
N TYR A 100 -8.14 -10.46 -6.22
CA TYR A 100 -7.90 -10.49 -7.65
C TYR A 100 -8.98 -11.29 -8.40
N VAL A 101 -9.32 -12.49 -7.93
CA VAL A 101 -10.35 -13.34 -8.57
C VAL A 101 -11.69 -12.62 -8.63
N PHE A 102 -12.10 -11.94 -7.56
CA PHE A 102 -13.33 -11.15 -7.57
C PHE A 102 -13.27 -10.02 -8.60
N TYR A 103 -12.16 -9.28 -8.68
CA TYR A 103 -12.04 -8.18 -9.64
C TYR A 103 -11.94 -8.66 -11.10
N GLU A 104 -11.22 -9.75 -11.34
CA GLU A 104 -11.11 -10.37 -12.66
C GLU A 104 -12.48 -10.90 -13.13
N ALA A 105 -13.23 -11.55 -12.24
CA ALA A 105 -14.60 -11.98 -12.54
C ALA A 105 -15.51 -10.79 -12.88
N ILE A 106 -15.32 -9.64 -12.23
CA ILE A 106 -16.11 -8.44 -12.53
C ILE A 106 -15.83 -7.95 -13.95
N LEU A 107 -14.54 -7.89 -14.33
CA LEU A 107 -14.10 -7.48 -15.66
C LEU A 107 -14.63 -8.44 -16.74
N ASN A 108 -14.38 -9.75 -16.58
CA ASN A 108 -14.73 -10.78 -17.56
C ASN A 108 -16.24 -10.88 -17.81
N ARG A 109 -17.05 -10.71 -16.76
CA ARG A 109 -18.52 -10.74 -16.87
C ARG A 109 -19.12 -9.39 -17.21
N ARG A 110 -18.29 -8.36 -17.36
CA ARG A 110 -18.67 -7.02 -17.81
C ARG A 110 -19.87 -6.45 -17.05
N TYR A 111 -19.88 -6.56 -15.71
CA TYR A 111 -21.02 -6.13 -14.90
C TYR A 111 -21.39 -4.65 -15.08
N PHE A 112 -20.43 -3.80 -15.48
CA PHE A 112 -20.65 -2.37 -15.71
C PHE A 112 -21.02 -2.01 -17.16
N GLU A 113 -20.93 -2.93 -18.14
CA GLU A 113 -21.15 -2.61 -19.57
C GLU A 113 -22.60 -2.25 -19.91
N GLY A 114 -23.58 -2.82 -19.19
CA GLY A 114 -25.01 -2.51 -19.34
C GLY A 114 -25.43 -1.11 -18.84
N SER A 115 -24.50 -0.34 -18.26
CA SER A 115 -24.74 1.04 -17.84
C SER A 115 -24.71 2.05 -19.00
N LYS A 116 -24.36 1.61 -20.22
CA LYS A 116 -24.31 2.47 -21.43
C LYS A 116 -25.66 3.12 -21.79
N GLY A 117 -26.79 2.49 -21.45
CA GLY A 117 -28.14 3.10 -21.54
C GLY A 117 -28.48 4.06 -20.38
N PHE A 118 -27.78 3.93 -19.26
CA PHE A 118 -27.81 4.81 -18.08
C PHE A 118 -26.69 5.86 -18.14
N GLY A 119 -26.28 6.31 -19.33
CA GLY A 119 -25.20 7.29 -19.54
C GLY A 119 -25.35 8.65 -18.82
N LYS A 120 -26.33 8.77 -17.90
CA LYS A 120 -26.60 9.92 -17.03
C LYS A 120 -26.42 9.62 -15.53
N ASP A 121 -26.23 8.37 -15.09
CA ASP A 121 -25.98 8.09 -13.67
C ASP A 121 -24.48 8.21 -13.35
N LEU A 122 -24.11 9.41 -12.91
CA LEU A 122 -22.76 9.74 -12.47
C LEU A 122 -22.29 8.85 -11.30
N GLY A 123 -23.20 8.38 -10.45
CA GLY A 123 -22.91 7.52 -9.31
C GLY A 123 -22.39 6.15 -9.74
N VAL A 124 -23.04 5.52 -10.73
CA VAL A 124 -22.60 4.23 -11.30
C VAL A 124 -21.23 4.37 -11.96
N ARG A 125 -20.98 5.47 -12.66
CA ARG A 125 -19.67 5.72 -13.27
C ARG A 125 -18.55 5.88 -12.24
N PHE A 126 -18.80 6.56 -11.13
CA PHE A 126 -17.80 6.59 -10.05
C PHE A 126 -17.61 5.23 -9.36
N LYS A 127 -18.63 4.35 -9.34
CA LYS A 127 -18.45 2.97 -8.85
C LYS A 127 -17.54 2.17 -9.78
N GLU A 128 -17.73 2.29 -11.09
CA GLU A 128 -16.90 1.66 -12.12
C GLU A 128 -15.45 2.15 -12.05
N LEU A 129 -15.23 3.47 -11.99
CA LEU A 129 -13.90 4.07 -11.86
C LEU A 129 -13.16 3.58 -10.59
N ARG A 130 -13.86 3.52 -9.44
CA ARG A 130 -13.27 2.98 -8.20
C ARG A 130 -12.96 1.50 -8.30
N PHE A 131 -13.76 0.72 -9.03
CA PHE A 131 -13.47 -0.68 -9.29
C PHE A 131 -12.14 -0.83 -10.05
N TYR A 132 -11.97 -0.14 -11.18
CA TYR A 132 -10.74 -0.22 -11.97
C TYR A 132 -9.51 0.23 -11.17
N ALA A 133 -9.61 1.32 -10.40
CA ALA A 133 -8.51 1.78 -9.56
C ALA A 133 -8.08 0.74 -8.51
N ARG A 134 -9.04 0.04 -7.88
CA ARG A 134 -8.75 -1.06 -6.94
C ARG A 134 -8.15 -2.28 -7.64
N PHE A 135 -8.66 -2.61 -8.83
CA PHE A 135 -8.16 -3.76 -9.57
C PHE A 135 -6.73 -3.53 -10.07
N LEU A 136 -6.41 -2.31 -10.52
CA LEU A 136 -5.05 -1.89 -10.83
C LEU A 136 -4.12 -2.08 -9.63
N LEU A 137 -4.52 -1.63 -8.44
CA LEU A 137 -3.72 -1.75 -7.22
C LEU A 137 -3.44 -3.21 -6.84
N VAL A 138 -4.47 -4.06 -6.86
CA VAL A 138 -4.32 -5.49 -6.56
C VAL A 138 -3.44 -6.20 -7.60
N SER A 139 -3.65 -5.91 -8.89
CA SER A 139 -2.85 -6.50 -9.97
C SER A 139 -1.39 -6.06 -9.90
N LEU A 140 -1.15 -4.80 -9.52
CA LEU A 140 0.19 -4.25 -9.31
C LEU A 140 0.91 -4.97 -8.17
N ILE A 141 0.26 -5.08 -7.00
CA ILE A 141 0.87 -5.76 -5.85
C ILE A 141 1.12 -7.24 -6.14
N LEU A 142 0.23 -7.92 -6.88
CA LEU A 142 0.42 -9.30 -7.34
C LEU A 142 1.48 -9.47 -8.43
N ASN A 143 2.08 -8.38 -8.92
CA ASN A 143 3.07 -8.39 -9.98
C ASN A 143 2.55 -9.01 -11.30
N ARG A 144 1.27 -8.74 -11.65
CA ARG A 144 0.63 -9.19 -12.90
C ARG A 144 0.74 -8.14 -13.99
N THR A 145 1.96 -7.89 -14.47
CA THR A 145 2.28 -6.75 -15.35
C THR A 145 1.40 -6.65 -16.60
N GLU A 146 1.13 -7.75 -17.29
CA GLU A 146 0.28 -7.75 -18.49
C GLU A 146 -1.17 -7.32 -18.18
N MET A 147 -1.72 -7.76 -17.05
CA MET A 147 -3.03 -7.31 -16.60
C MET A 147 -3.01 -5.83 -16.21
N VAL A 148 -1.95 -5.35 -15.56
CA VAL A 148 -1.80 -3.92 -15.22
C VAL A 148 -1.74 -3.06 -16.49
N LYS A 149 -1.03 -3.50 -17.54
CA LYS A 149 -0.99 -2.82 -18.85
C LYS A 149 -2.39 -2.71 -19.45
N GLY A 150 -3.09 -3.84 -19.61
CA GLY A 150 -4.43 -3.87 -20.19
C GLY A 150 -5.45 -3.05 -19.38
N LEU A 151 -5.41 -3.14 -18.05
CA LEU A 151 -6.27 -2.36 -17.17
C LEU A 151 -5.99 -0.86 -17.24
N THR A 152 -4.73 -0.46 -17.43
CA THR A 152 -4.35 0.96 -17.55
C THR A 152 -4.96 1.58 -18.81
N ASP A 153 -4.94 0.86 -19.92
CA ASP A 153 -5.55 1.30 -21.17
C ASP A 153 -7.08 1.41 -21.06
N LEU A 154 -7.72 0.39 -20.48
CA LEU A 154 -9.16 0.39 -20.22
C LEU A 154 -9.57 1.54 -19.29
N PHE A 155 -8.80 1.77 -18.22
CA PHE A 155 -9.09 2.82 -17.25
C PHE A 155 -8.92 4.21 -17.85
N LYS A 156 -7.89 4.42 -18.68
CA LYS A 156 -7.71 5.67 -19.42
C LYS A 156 -8.88 5.93 -20.36
N ALA A 157 -9.28 4.93 -21.16
CA ALA A 157 -10.42 5.03 -22.06
C ALA A 157 -11.72 5.37 -21.30
N LEU A 158 -11.96 4.71 -20.15
CA LEU A 158 -13.13 4.96 -19.31
C LEU A 158 -13.15 6.39 -18.74
N VAL A 159 -12.01 6.91 -18.30
CA VAL A 159 -11.92 8.29 -17.79
C VAL A 159 -12.19 9.30 -18.90
N ASP A 160 -11.72 9.05 -20.12
CA ASP A 160 -11.95 9.93 -21.26
C ASP A 160 -13.40 9.87 -21.78
N GLU A 161 -14.01 8.68 -21.82
CA GLU A 161 -15.45 8.50 -22.05
C GLU A 161 -16.28 9.24 -21.00
N SER A 162 -15.92 9.11 -19.71
CA SER A 162 -16.63 9.77 -18.61
C SER A 162 -16.60 11.30 -18.73
N LYS A 163 -15.46 11.89 -19.12
CA LYS A 163 -15.39 13.33 -19.39
C LYS A 163 -16.27 13.75 -20.57
N ALA A 164 -16.33 12.93 -21.62
CA ALA A 164 -17.16 13.22 -22.79
C ALA A 164 -18.65 13.17 -22.47
N CYS A 165 -19.08 12.19 -21.67
CA CYS A 165 -20.47 12.02 -21.24
C CYS A 165 -20.91 13.04 -20.17
N PHE A 166 -20.02 13.47 -19.28
CA PHE A 166 -20.34 14.34 -18.14
C PHE A 166 -19.52 15.64 -18.16
N ARG A 167 -19.82 16.53 -19.12
CA ARG A 167 -19.05 17.78 -19.36
C ARG A 167 -19.01 18.75 -18.17
N GLU A 168 -20.02 18.72 -17.31
CA GLU A 168 -20.13 19.59 -16.14
C GLU A 168 -19.36 19.05 -14.92
N THR A 169 -18.95 17.77 -14.95
CA THR A 169 -18.26 17.13 -13.82
C THR A 169 -16.75 17.23 -13.96
N ASN A 170 -16.07 17.56 -12.87
CA ASN A 170 -14.62 17.64 -12.83
C ASN A 170 -13.97 16.25 -12.59
N PHE A 171 -13.29 15.71 -13.61
CA PHE A 171 -12.53 14.45 -13.52
C PHE A 171 -11.02 14.64 -13.31
N LYS A 172 -10.56 15.79 -12.79
CA LYS A 172 -9.13 16.06 -12.57
C LYS A 172 -8.45 15.01 -11.69
N GLU A 173 -9.09 14.58 -10.60
CA GLU A 173 -8.55 13.55 -9.71
C GLU A 173 -8.36 12.21 -10.43
N TRP A 174 -9.36 11.78 -11.20
CA TRP A 174 -9.27 10.54 -11.98
C TRP A 174 -8.21 10.61 -13.08
N LYS A 175 -8.06 11.78 -13.73
CA LYS A 175 -6.96 12.03 -14.67
C LYS A 175 -5.60 11.93 -13.96
N GLN A 176 -5.49 12.44 -12.73
CA GLN A 176 -4.29 12.31 -11.93
C GLN A 176 -3.98 10.84 -11.63
N VAL A 177 -4.98 10.02 -11.24
CA VAL A 177 -4.78 8.58 -11.00
C VAL A 177 -4.25 7.86 -12.26
N VAL A 178 -4.79 8.17 -13.44
CA VAL A 178 -4.27 7.64 -14.72
C VAL A 178 -2.81 8.07 -14.96
N GLN A 179 -2.49 9.35 -14.71
CA GLN A 179 -1.13 9.85 -14.88
C GLN A 179 -0.15 9.21 -13.89
N GLU A 180 -0.59 8.96 -12.66
CA GLU A 180 0.19 8.27 -11.62
C GLU A 180 0.54 6.85 -12.05
N ILE A 181 -0.44 6.01 -12.45
CA ILE A 181 -0.15 4.62 -12.87
C ILE A 181 0.71 4.57 -14.12
N VAL A 182 0.46 5.42 -15.13
CA VAL A 182 1.27 5.46 -16.35
C VAL A 182 2.72 5.83 -16.03
N ARG A 183 2.93 6.84 -15.17
CA ARG A 183 4.27 7.22 -14.72
C ARG A 183 4.93 6.11 -13.93
N PHE A 184 4.19 5.48 -13.02
CA PHE A 184 4.66 4.36 -12.20
C PHE A 184 5.18 3.21 -13.07
N MET A 185 4.33 2.71 -13.98
CA MET A 185 4.69 1.62 -14.87
C MET A 185 5.87 1.95 -15.77
N LYS A 186 5.95 3.20 -16.27
CA LYS A 186 7.07 3.62 -17.11
C LYS A 186 8.41 3.50 -16.39
N VAL A 187 8.47 3.90 -15.12
CA VAL A 187 9.71 3.84 -14.32
C VAL A 187 9.99 2.41 -13.84
N ASP A 188 8.95 1.64 -13.50
CA ASP A 188 9.10 0.27 -13.04
C ASP A 188 9.55 -0.69 -14.16
N THR A 189 9.05 -0.50 -15.39
CA THR A 189 9.45 -1.29 -16.57
C THR A 189 10.96 -1.24 -16.83
N ALA A 190 11.62 -0.12 -16.53
CA ALA A 190 13.07 0.01 -16.67
C ALA A 190 13.86 -0.95 -15.76
N PHE A 191 13.24 -1.43 -14.68
CA PHE A 191 13.82 -2.36 -13.72
C PHE A 191 13.47 -3.83 -14.01
N MET A 192 12.40 -4.10 -14.78
CA MET A 192 11.89 -5.46 -15.03
C MET A 192 12.84 -6.38 -15.81
N ASN A 193 13.94 -5.86 -16.38
CA ASN A 193 14.97 -6.67 -17.04
C ASN A 193 16.03 -7.22 -16.06
N VAL A 194 15.89 -6.90 -14.77
CA VAL A 194 16.78 -7.35 -13.69
C VAL A 194 16.00 -8.39 -12.87
N ARG A 195 16.72 -9.42 -12.39
CA ARG A 195 16.27 -10.50 -11.48
C ARG A 195 14.95 -10.21 -10.72
N PRO A 196 14.03 -11.19 -10.60
CA PRO A 196 12.81 -11.02 -9.80
C PRO A 196 13.11 -10.44 -8.41
N LEU A 197 12.32 -9.43 -8.00
CA LEU A 197 12.47 -8.82 -6.67
C LEU A 197 12.04 -9.78 -5.56
N ARG A 198 11.01 -10.58 -5.83
CA ARG A 198 10.50 -11.57 -4.89
C ARG A 198 11.44 -12.75 -4.79
N TYR A 199 11.34 -13.46 -3.67
CA TYR A 199 12.05 -14.73 -3.48
C TYR A 199 11.72 -15.70 -4.61
N CYS A 200 12.75 -16.21 -5.29
CA CYS A 200 12.66 -17.20 -6.34
C CYS A 200 13.69 -18.30 -6.10
N ALA A 201 13.24 -19.52 -5.85
CA ALA A 201 14.12 -20.66 -5.59
C ALA A 201 15.14 -20.94 -6.71
N MET A 202 14.89 -20.48 -7.94
CA MET A 202 15.85 -20.59 -9.05
C MET A 202 17.04 -19.63 -8.93
N PHE A 203 16.86 -18.47 -8.30
CA PHE A 203 17.87 -17.40 -8.23
C PHE A 203 18.38 -17.15 -6.81
N ASP A 204 17.61 -17.52 -5.78
CA ASP A 204 17.91 -17.32 -4.38
C ASP A 204 18.52 -18.55 -3.73
N SER A 205 19.42 -18.31 -2.77
CA SER A 205 20.05 -19.38 -2.02
C SER A 205 19.02 -20.13 -1.16
N HIS A 206 19.17 -21.46 -1.09
CA HIS A 206 18.33 -22.28 -0.23
C HIS A 206 18.50 -21.86 1.23
N GLN A 207 17.41 -21.85 2.01
CA GLN A 207 17.46 -21.38 3.40
C GLN A 207 18.50 -22.14 4.25
N ALA A 208 18.69 -23.44 4.00
CA ALA A 208 19.67 -24.26 4.71
C ALA A 208 21.13 -23.93 4.40
N SER A 209 21.42 -23.20 3.29
CA SER A 209 22.78 -22.77 2.97
C SER A 209 23.14 -21.42 3.57
N LEU A 210 22.18 -20.70 4.17
CA LEU A 210 22.42 -19.40 4.78
C LEU A 210 23.03 -19.55 6.18
N PRO A 211 24.04 -18.74 6.54
CA PRO A 211 24.60 -18.76 7.87
C PRO A 211 23.53 -18.38 8.89
N TYR A 212 23.52 -19.10 10.01
CA TYR A 212 22.56 -18.87 11.06
C TYR A 212 22.84 -17.51 11.71
N VAL A 213 21.86 -16.59 11.72
CA VAL A 213 21.97 -15.29 12.40
C VAL A 213 22.27 -15.53 13.87
N ALA A 214 23.25 -14.81 14.44
CA ALA A 214 23.68 -14.96 15.83
C ALA A 214 22.48 -15.16 16.78
N ARG A 215 22.47 -16.29 17.49
CA ARG A 215 21.38 -16.64 18.41
C ARG A 215 21.27 -15.57 19.49
N PHE A 216 20.15 -14.84 19.52
CA PHE A 216 19.85 -13.92 20.62
C PHE A 216 19.67 -14.67 21.95
N HIS A 217 19.27 -15.95 21.90
CA HIS A 217 19.15 -16.83 23.05
C HIS A 217 19.53 -18.26 22.69
N ALA A 218 20.14 -19.01 23.62
CA ALA A 218 20.69 -20.36 23.40
C ALA A 218 19.72 -21.40 22.79
N LYS A 219 18.40 -21.13 22.80
CA LYS A 219 17.34 -22.06 22.35
C LYS A 219 16.37 -21.46 21.31
N LYS A 220 16.49 -20.19 20.91
CA LYS A 220 15.48 -19.55 20.03
C LYS A 220 16.13 -18.87 18.82
N VAL A 221 15.66 -19.24 17.63
CA VAL A 221 15.98 -18.61 16.34
C VAL A 221 15.18 -17.32 16.23
N LEU A 222 15.80 -16.23 15.75
CA LEU A 222 15.06 -15.03 15.38
C LEU A 222 14.19 -15.31 14.16
N LYS A 223 12.91 -14.97 14.23
CA LYS A 223 11.95 -15.10 13.13
C LYS A 223 11.59 -13.73 12.60
N PHE A 224 11.72 -13.53 11.30
CA PHE A 224 11.26 -12.30 10.68
C PHE A 224 9.73 -12.32 10.59
N ARG A 225 9.07 -11.34 11.22
CA ARG A 225 7.59 -11.31 11.32
C ARG A 225 6.93 -10.02 10.90
N ASP A 226 7.58 -8.89 11.10
CA ASP A 226 6.97 -7.59 10.85
C ASP A 226 7.91 -6.69 10.06
N ALA A 227 7.37 -5.94 9.13
CA ALA A 227 8.06 -4.93 8.35
C ALA A 227 7.26 -3.62 8.35
N LEU A 228 7.94 -2.51 8.60
CA LEU A 228 7.39 -1.17 8.48
C LEU A 228 8.10 -0.46 7.34
N LEU A 229 7.35 -0.06 6.32
CA LEU A 229 7.86 0.58 5.12
C LEU A 229 7.30 2.01 5.03
N THR A 230 8.17 3.00 4.95
CA THR A 230 7.75 4.39 4.77
C THR A 230 8.72 5.15 3.89
N SER A 231 8.16 6.02 3.05
CA SER A 231 8.92 6.93 2.20
C SER A 231 8.42 8.35 2.33
N TYR A 232 9.37 9.29 2.30
CA TYR A 232 9.16 10.72 2.37
C TYR A 232 10.19 11.49 1.53
N HIS A 233 10.03 11.42 0.21
CA HIS A 233 10.74 12.27 -0.75
C HIS A 233 9.78 13.21 -1.49
N ARG A 234 10.34 14.31 -1.98
CA ARG A 234 9.58 15.24 -2.84
C ARG A 234 9.45 14.63 -4.23
N ASN A 235 8.27 14.78 -4.83
CA ASN A 235 7.97 14.36 -6.21
C ASN A 235 8.19 12.86 -6.50
N GLU A 236 7.96 12.01 -5.51
CA GLU A 236 8.03 10.55 -5.68
C GLU A 236 7.08 10.05 -6.75
N VAL A 237 7.57 9.06 -7.51
CA VAL A 237 6.71 8.25 -8.36
C VAL A 237 5.91 7.32 -7.46
N LYS A 238 4.59 7.41 -7.55
CA LYS A 238 3.66 6.62 -6.75
C LYS A 238 2.44 6.21 -7.56
N PHE A 239 1.73 5.21 -7.04
CA PHE A 239 0.37 4.91 -7.42
C PHE A 239 -0.46 4.68 -6.15
N ALA A 240 -1.56 5.44 -6.01
CA ALA A 240 -2.32 5.51 -4.76
C ALA A 240 -1.42 5.94 -3.58
N GLU A 241 -1.25 5.06 -2.59
CA GLU A 241 -0.42 5.27 -1.38
C GLU A 241 0.92 4.50 -1.45
N LEU A 242 1.19 3.79 -2.55
CA LEU A 242 2.45 3.06 -2.75
C LEU A 242 3.43 3.90 -3.55
N THR A 243 4.54 4.30 -2.92
CA THR A 243 5.70 4.86 -3.63
C THR A 243 6.48 3.74 -4.32
N LEU A 244 7.27 4.07 -5.33
CA LEU A 244 8.00 3.06 -6.12
C LEU A 244 8.98 2.23 -5.27
N ASP A 245 9.70 2.88 -4.36
CA ASP A 245 10.65 2.28 -3.44
C ASP A 245 9.95 1.38 -2.40
N THR A 246 8.86 1.84 -1.77
CA THR A 246 8.07 1.01 -0.85
C THR A 246 7.40 -0.16 -1.56
N PHE A 247 6.97 0.01 -2.82
CA PHE A 247 6.51 -1.09 -3.65
C PHE A 247 7.60 -2.12 -3.91
N ARG A 248 8.83 -1.70 -4.24
CA ARG A 248 9.94 -2.63 -4.45
C ARG A 248 10.32 -3.37 -3.18
N MET A 249 10.42 -2.67 -2.05
CA MET A 249 10.63 -3.29 -0.74
C MET A 249 9.50 -4.25 -0.40
N LEU A 250 8.24 -3.89 -0.66
CA LEU A 250 7.10 -4.79 -0.53
C LEU A 250 7.31 -6.07 -1.35
N GLN A 251 7.68 -5.96 -2.63
CA GLN A 251 7.95 -7.13 -3.47
C GLN A 251 9.09 -7.99 -2.91
N CYS A 252 10.20 -7.42 -2.43
CA CYS A 252 11.30 -8.18 -1.82
C CYS A 252 10.89 -8.99 -0.58
N LEU A 253 9.81 -8.59 0.07
CA LEU A 253 9.33 -9.20 1.31
C LEU A 253 8.18 -10.19 1.08
N GLU A 254 7.78 -10.43 -0.17
CA GLU A 254 6.80 -11.44 -0.53
C GLU A 254 7.49 -12.77 -0.87
N TRP A 255 7.09 -13.86 -0.22
CA TRP A 255 7.65 -15.22 -0.43
C TRP A 255 7.23 -15.89 -1.75
N GLU A 256 6.41 -15.21 -2.54
CA GLU A 256 6.04 -15.56 -3.91
C GLU A 256 5.20 -16.85 -4.13
N PRO A 257 4.10 -16.72 -4.91
CA PRO A 257 3.72 -17.67 -5.94
C PRO A 257 3.87 -16.97 -7.30
N SER A 258 4.80 -17.41 -8.12
CA SER A 258 5.11 -16.74 -9.37
C SER A 258 5.54 -17.73 -10.40
N GLY A 259 5.08 -17.43 -11.61
CA GLY A 259 5.73 -17.91 -12.82
C GLY A 259 5.34 -19.30 -13.31
N SER A 260 5.11 -20.31 -12.44
CA SER A 260 4.86 -21.68 -12.93
C SER A 260 3.58 -22.35 -12.39
N PHE A 261 3.13 -22.05 -11.16
CA PHE A 261 1.94 -22.69 -10.58
C PHE A 261 0.61 -22.12 -11.07
N TYR A 262 0.64 -20.94 -11.69
CA TYR A 262 -0.49 -20.39 -12.43
C TYR A 262 -0.43 -20.80 -13.91
N GLN A 263 -0.14 -22.08 -14.20
CA GLN A 263 -0.62 -22.66 -15.44
C GLN A 263 -2.15 -22.57 -15.35
N LYS A 264 -2.73 -21.63 -16.11
CA LYS A 264 -4.17 -21.55 -16.36
C LYS A 264 -4.61 -22.98 -16.71
N GLN A 265 -5.31 -23.66 -15.80
CA GLN A 265 -5.83 -24.99 -16.09
C GLN A 265 -6.80 -24.78 -17.25
N LEU A 266 -6.34 -25.13 -18.45
CA LEU A 266 -7.20 -25.27 -19.61
C LEU A 266 -8.16 -26.37 -19.18
N VAL A 267 -9.41 -26.01 -18.93
CA VAL A 267 -10.47 -27.00 -18.70
C VAL A 267 -10.44 -27.89 -19.93
N GLU A 268 -9.95 -29.12 -19.76
CA GLU A 268 -10.08 -30.14 -20.77
C GLU A 268 -11.56 -30.29 -21.06
N SER A 269 -11.93 -29.90 -22.27
CA SER A 269 -13.25 -30.11 -22.85
C SER A 269 -13.43 -31.62 -23.03
N ASN A 270 -13.85 -32.32 -21.97
CA ASN A 270 -14.50 -33.60 -22.14
C ASN A 270 -15.95 -33.34 -22.55
N GLY A 271 -16.21 -33.58 -23.83
CA GLY A 271 -17.52 -33.43 -24.44
C GLY A 271 -18.56 -34.31 -23.76
N ASN A 272 -19.64 -33.67 -23.30
CA ASN A 272 -21.02 -34.03 -23.65
C ASN A 272 -21.95 -32.95 -23.09
N GLY A 273 -22.78 -32.40 -23.98
CA GLY A 273 -23.60 -31.23 -23.71
C GLY A 273 -24.78 -31.50 -22.78
N VAL A 274 -24.91 -30.65 -21.76
CA VAL A 274 -26.13 -29.93 -21.36
C VAL A 274 -25.66 -28.60 -20.78
N SER A 275 -25.98 -27.49 -21.45
CA SER A 275 -25.70 -26.14 -20.97
C SER A 275 -26.57 -25.84 -19.75
N THR A 276 -26.04 -26.11 -18.56
CA THR A 276 -26.64 -25.68 -17.30
C THR A 276 -25.78 -24.55 -16.76
N ASP A 277 -26.34 -23.33 -16.75
CA ASP A 277 -25.72 -22.11 -16.21
C ASP A 277 -25.51 -22.25 -14.70
N HIS A 278 -24.45 -22.96 -14.31
CA HIS A 278 -24.02 -23.02 -12.92
C HIS A 278 -23.32 -21.70 -12.56
N SER A 279 -24.10 -20.84 -11.91
CA SER A 279 -23.71 -19.68 -11.11
C SER A 279 -22.48 -19.97 -10.22
N GLY A 280 -21.28 -19.79 -10.76
CA GLY A 280 -20.02 -20.03 -10.06
C GLY A 280 -19.12 -18.79 -10.09
N ALA A 281 -19.52 -17.68 -9.47
CA ALA A 281 -18.54 -16.73 -8.93
C ALA A 281 -18.26 -17.01 -7.44
N SER A 282 -18.89 -18.03 -6.88
CA SER A 282 -18.65 -18.54 -5.55
C SER A 282 -19.33 -19.91 -5.43
N GLY A 283 -18.64 -20.97 -5.82
CA GLY A 283 -18.38 -21.98 -4.79
C GLY A 283 -17.13 -21.48 -4.09
N LEU A 284 -17.05 -21.55 -2.75
CA LEU A 284 -15.79 -21.33 -2.04
C LEU A 284 -14.63 -21.87 -2.90
N ILE A 285 -13.69 -21.01 -3.26
CA ILE A 285 -12.45 -21.49 -3.89
C ILE A 285 -11.94 -22.59 -2.97
N ASP A 286 -11.63 -23.74 -3.58
CA ASP A 286 -11.22 -24.92 -2.84
C ASP A 286 -10.06 -24.51 -1.92
N ILE A 287 -10.16 -24.80 -0.63
CA ILE A 287 -9.10 -24.50 0.36
C ILE A 287 -7.78 -25.13 -0.11
N ASN A 288 -7.88 -26.18 -0.94
CA ASN A 288 -6.77 -26.81 -1.64
C ASN A 288 -6.08 -25.91 -2.67
N LEU A 289 -6.77 -25.00 -3.37
CA LEU A 289 -6.13 -24.05 -4.31
C LEU A 289 -5.25 -23.02 -3.57
N ALA A 290 -5.61 -22.63 -2.35
CA ALA A 290 -4.77 -21.77 -1.52
C ALA A 290 -3.59 -22.53 -0.90
N ALA A 291 -3.75 -23.82 -0.61
CA ALA A 291 -2.69 -24.70 -0.12
C ALA A 291 -1.66 -25.05 -1.21
N ASP A 292 -2.11 -25.20 -2.46
CA ASP A 292 -1.25 -25.46 -3.64
C ASP A 292 -0.44 -24.22 -4.07
N MET A 293 -0.79 -23.02 -3.59
CA MET A 293 -0.15 -21.75 -3.96
C MET A 293 0.91 -21.29 -2.94
N THR A 294 1.06 -21.98 -1.82
CA THR A 294 2.07 -21.67 -0.81
C THR A 294 2.95 -22.87 -0.60
N ASP A 295 4.24 -22.73 -0.88
CA ASP A 295 5.20 -23.76 -0.52
C ASP A 295 5.18 -23.95 1.01
N PRO A 296 4.75 -25.12 1.52
CA PRO A 296 4.63 -25.36 2.96
C PRO A 296 6.00 -25.38 3.66
N THR A 297 7.09 -25.44 2.90
CA THR A 297 8.46 -25.36 3.42
C THR A 297 8.91 -23.94 3.69
N LEU A 298 8.23 -22.93 3.12
CA LEU A 298 8.55 -21.52 3.34
C LEU A 298 7.97 -21.01 4.67
N PRO A 299 8.69 -20.11 5.36
CA PRO A 299 8.17 -19.45 6.54
C PRO A 299 6.93 -18.59 6.20
N PRO A 300 6.08 -18.28 7.20
CA PRO A 300 4.97 -17.38 6.99
C PRO A 300 5.44 -16.01 6.52
N ASN A 301 4.62 -15.37 5.68
CA ASN A 301 4.89 -14.04 5.15
C ASN A 301 4.97 -13.00 6.28
N PRO A 302 6.03 -12.16 6.34
CA PRO A 302 6.06 -11.06 7.30
C PRO A 302 4.87 -10.12 7.05
N ARG A 303 4.27 -9.66 8.14
CA ARG A 303 3.25 -8.60 8.15
C ARG A 303 3.90 -7.28 7.74
N LYS A 304 3.26 -6.54 6.85
CA LYS A 304 3.81 -5.31 6.26
C LYS A 304 2.90 -4.13 6.55
N ALA A 305 3.38 -3.18 7.33
CA ALA A 305 2.75 -1.89 7.53
C ALA A 305 3.38 -0.88 6.56
N ILE A 306 2.58 -0.29 5.67
CA ILE A 306 3.04 0.73 4.72
C ILE A 306 2.45 2.06 5.14
N LEU A 307 3.31 3.04 5.37
CA LEU A 307 2.89 4.39 5.73
C LEU A 307 3.26 5.37 4.61
N TYR A 308 2.25 5.96 3.98
CA TYR A 308 2.45 7.02 3.01
C TYR A 308 2.49 8.37 3.72
N ARG A 309 3.66 9.02 3.68
CA ARG A 309 3.89 10.36 4.26
C ARG A 309 3.37 10.53 5.70
N PRO A 310 3.76 9.67 6.66
CA PRO A 310 3.31 9.77 8.04
C PRO A 310 3.88 11.00 8.74
N SER A 311 3.19 11.49 9.77
CA SER A 311 3.85 12.32 10.79
C SER A 311 4.84 11.46 11.59
N VAL A 312 5.87 12.08 12.17
CA VAL A 312 6.82 11.37 13.04
C VAL A 312 6.09 10.75 14.24
N THR A 313 5.11 11.46 14.80
CA THR A 313 4.24 10.94 15.86
C THR A 313 3.45 9.71 15.42
N HIS A 314 2.92 9.69 14.20
CA HIS A 314 2.21 8.53 13.66
C HIS A 314 3.17 7.36 13.43
N LEU A 315 4.36 7.61 12.89
CA LEU A 315 5.41 6.60 12.71
C LEU A 315 5.78 5.95 14.05
N ILE A 316 6.07 6.76 15.08
CA ILE A 316 6.41 6.31 16.43
C ILE A 316 5.26 5.48 17.04
N ALA A 317 4.01 5.92 16.89
CA ALA A 317 2.86 5.18 17.40
C ALA A 317 2.71 3.79 16.75
N VAL A 318 2.93 3.72 15.43
CA VAL A 318 2.89 2.44 14.69
C VAL A 318 4.05 1.54 15.11
N MET A 319 5.27 2.08 15.21
CA MET A 319 6.43 1.32 15.71
C MET A 319 6.20 0.78 17.12
N ALA A 320 5.64 1.59 18.03
CA ALA A 320 5.31 1.16 19.39
C ALA A 320 4.27 0.03 19.39
N THR A 321 3.22 0.18 18.58
CA THR A 321 2.19 -0.86 18.43
C THR A 321 2.79 -2.17 17.94
N ILE A 322 3.65 -2.12 16.92
CA ILE A 322 4.29 -3.33 16.39
C ILE A 322 5.23 -3.93 17.45
N CYS A 323 6.07 -3.14 18.12
CA CYS A 323 7.01 -3.63 19.13
C CYS A 323 6.34 -4.28 20.35
N GLU A 324 5.15 -3.82 20.73
CA GLU A 324 4.34 -4.39 21.81
C GLU A 324 3.72 -5.73 21.39
N GLU A 325 3.23 -5.82 20.14
CA GLU A 325 2.66 -7.04 19.58
C GLU A 325 3.73 -8.09 19.17
N LEU A 326 4.98 -7.65 18.96
CA LEU A 326 6.06 -8.48 18.43
C LEU A 326 6.49 -9.55 19.45
N PRO A 327 6.45 -10.84 19.09
CA PRO A 327 6.85 -11.90 20.01
C PRO A 327 8.34 -11.86 20.36
N PRO A 328 8.76 -12.37 21.53
CA PRO A 328 10.15 -12.25 21.99
C PRO A 328 11.21 -12.91 21.10
N ASP A 329 10.81 -13.85 20.23
CA ASP A 329 11.68 -14.56 19.28
C ASP A 329 11.63 -13.95 17.87
N SER A 330 11.10 -12.74 17.72
CA SER A 330 10.85 -12.12 16.41
C SER A 330 11.69 -10.87 16.18
N VAL A 331 11.99 -10.61 14.90
CA VAL A 331 12.67 -9.40 14.42
C VAL A 331 11.72 -8.58 13.55
N MET A 332 11.76 -7.27 13.73
CA MET A 332 11.05 -6.30 12.89
C MET A 332 12.04 -5.63 11.92
N LEU A 333 11.64 -5.47 10.66
CA LEU A 333 12.33 -4.65 9.67
C LEU A 333 11.70 -3.26 9.64
N VAL A 334 12.51 -2.21 9.62
CA VAL A 334 12.06 -0.83 9.43
C VAL A 334 12.83 -0.23 8.28
N TYR A 335 12.12 0.11 7.21
CA TYR A 335 12.64 0.82 6.05
C TYR A 335 12.14 2.26 6.08
N LEU A 336 13.09 3.19 6.18
CA LEU A 336 12.83 4.63 6.15
C LEU A 336 13.56 5.24 4.96
N SER A 337 12.81 5.73 3.97
CA SER A 337 13.36 6.54 2.89
C SER A 337 12.98 8.00 3.10
N ALA A 338 13.95 8.88 3.33
CA ALA A 338 13.68 10.31 3.50
C ALA A 338 14.94 11.17 3.30
N SER A 339 14.74 12.43 2.94
CA SER A 339 15.83 13.42 2.86
C SER A 339 16.29 13.83 4.27
N GLY A 340 17.60 13.90 4.48
CA GLY A 340 18.21 14.33 5.74
C GLY A 340 18.30 15.85 5.90
N ASN A 341 18.16 16.60 4.81
CA ASN A 341 18.17 18.05 4.84
C ASN A 341 16.83 18.62 4.35
N ALA A 342 16.20 19.49 5.13
CA ALA A 342 15.08 20.29 4.68
C ALA A 342 15.61 21.31 3.67
N GLY A 343 15.72 20.90 2.40
CA GLY A 343 16.43 21.66 1.37
C GLY A 343 16.24 23.17 1.52
N ARG A 344 17.30 23.86 1.96
CA ARG A 344 17.59 25.23 1.56
C ARG A 344 17.84 25.19 0.06
N SER A 345 16.78 24.98 -0.71
CA SER A 345 16.84 25.17 -2.15
C SER A 345 16.93 26.68 -2.36
N ASN A 346 18.16 27.20 -2.42
CA ASN A 346 18.46 28.47 -3.05
C ASN A 346 18.03 28.34 -4.51
N VAL A 347 16.76 28.66 -4.80
CA VAL A 347 16.39 29.02 -6.15
C VAL A 347 16.91 30.45 -6.32
N SER A 348 18.05 30.57 -6.97
CA SER A 348 18.45 31.81 -7.61
C SER A 348 17.26 32.28 -8.47
N GLN A 349 16.67 33.40 -8.07
CA GLN A 349 15.75 34.14 -8.93
C GLN A 349 16.54 34.53 -10.18
N MET A 350 16.33 33.79 -11.26
CA MET A 350 16.68 34.28 -12.59
C MET A 350 15.62 35.32 -12.93
N GLU A 351 16.04 36.59 -12.85
CA GLU A 351 15.25 37.78 -13.11
C GLU A 351 14.59 37.73 -14.50
N GLY A 352 13.26 37.62 -14.51
CA GLY A 352 12.44 38.01 -15.65
C GLY A 352 12.07 39.48 -15.51
N PHE A 353 12.78 40.35 -16.23
CA PHE A 353 12.40 41.74 -16.46
C PHE A 353 10.95 41.84 -16.95
N GLN A 354 10.07 42.50 -16.20
CA GLN A 354 9.01 43.34 -16.76
C GLN A 354 8.68 44.52 -15.84
N LYS A 355 8.72 45.70 -16.45
CA LYS A 355 8.54 47.04 -15.87
C LYS A 355 7.07 47.37 -15.58
N SER A 356 6.93 48.46 -14.81
CA SER A 356 5.78 49.37 -14.64
C SER A 356 4.91 49.08 -13.41
N SER A 357 4.43 50.05 -12.63
CA SER A 357 4.65 51.49 -12.53
C SER A 357 4.01 51.96 -11.22
N LYS A 358 4.70 52.83 -10.47
CA LYS A 358 4.21 53.87 -9.54
C LYS A 358 2.90 53.61 -8.76
N ASN A 359 2.97 53.61 -7.43
CA ASN A 359 2.58 54.79 -6.66
C ASN A 359 3.08 54.76 -5.21
N LYS A 360 3.45 55.95 -4.74
CA LYS A 360 4.10 56.30 -3.49
C LYS A 360 3.04 56.94 -2.59
N VAL A 361 2.79 56.41 -1.38
CA VAL A 361 2.24 57.21 -0.28
C VAL A 361 2.89 56.76 1.02
N SER A 362 3.50 57.74 1.69
CA SER A 362 4.07 57.68 3.02
C SER A 362 2.97 57.98 4.04
N SER A 363 2.88 57.21 5.12
CA SER A 363 2.26 57.67 6.37
C SER A 363 2.91 56.94 7.54
N GLN A 364 3.75 57.68 8.25
CA GLN A 364 4.19 57.39 9.61
C GLN A 364 2.98 57.43 10.53
N PHE A 365 2.79 56.41 11.37
CA PHE A 365 2.41 56.57 12.77
C PHE A 365 2.80 55.29 13.53
N SER A 366 3.56 55.51 14.60
CA SER A 366 4.13 54.55 15.52
C SER A 366 3.08 54.05 16.51
N GLN A 367 3.07 52.75 16.81
CA GLN A 367 2.77 52.27 18.15
C GLN A 367 3.48 50.93 18.41
N GLU A 368 4.23 50.90 19.50
CA GLU A 368 5.15 49.88 19.95
C GLU A 368 4.48 48.71 20.68
N GLN A 369 5.30 47.66 20.85
CA GLN A 369 5.25 46.55 21.82
C GLN A 369 4.53 45.29 21.32
N SER A 370 5.06 44.07 21.38
CA SER A 370 6.38 43.53 21.74
C SER A 370 6.30 42.01 21.50
N SER A 371 7.16 41.42 20.66
CA SER A 371 7.71 40.08 20.93
C SER A 371 8.97 39.89 20.10
N SER A 372 10.03 39.58 20.83
CA SER A 372 11.43 39.63 20.46
C SER A 372 11.78 38.70 19.30
N ILE A 373 12.10 39.30 18.16
CA ILE A 373 12.99 38.74 17.17
C ILE A 373 14.39 38.72 17.79
N SER A 374 15.01 37.55 17.87
CA SER A 374 16.47 37.45 17.99
C SER A 374 17.03 37.25 16.59
N GLU A 375 17.44 38.37 15.97
CA GLU A 375 18.41 38.35 14.88
C GLU A 375 19.77 38.03 15.49
N SER A 376 20.40 36.94 15.05
CA SER A 376 21.85 36.77 15.18
C SER A 376 22.45 36.64 13.79
N SER A 377 22.96 37.78 13.33
CA SER A 377 24.15 37.97 12.51
C SER A 377 24.74 36.76 11.80
N SER A 378 24.76 36.88 10.47
CA SER A 378 25.75 36.29 9.58
C SER A 378 27.17 36.45 10.14
N ASN A 379 27.83 35.33 10.43
CA ASN A 379 29.28 35.25 10.45
C ASN A 379 29.73 33.94 9.81
N ASP A 380 30.77 34.11 9.00
CA ASP A 380 31.41 33.16 8.12
C ASP A 380 32.19 32.09 8.91
N ARG A 381 32.27 30.89 8.33
CA ARG A 381 33.17 29.76 8.66
C ARG A 381 33.42 29.42 10.14
N GLY A 382 32.76 28.35 10.57
CA GLY A 382 33.24 27.48 11.65
C GLY A 382 32.42 26.20 11.66
N GLU A 383 33.08 25.05 11.54
CA GLU A 383 32.49 23.72 11.66
C GLU A 383 31.78 23.57 13.02
N SER A 384 30.48 23.87 13.05
CA SER A 384 29.61 23.46 14.14
C SER A 384 28.94 22.17 13.72
N THR A 385 29.65 21.05 13.85
CA THR A 385 29.11 19.69 13.78
C THR A 385 28.21 19.44 15.00
N GLY A 386 27.04 20.10 15.00
CA GLY A 386 26.01 19.88 16.00
C GLY A 386 25.28 18.58 15.70
N TYR A 387 25.30 17.63 16.64
CA TYR A 387 24.48 16.39 16.61
C TYR A 387 22.98 16.64 16.33
N TYR A 388 22.50 17.87 16.52
CA TYR A 388 21.13 18.31 16.26
C TYR A 388 20.81 18.60 14.78
N ASP A 389 21.81 18.64 13.89
CA ASP A 389 21.59 18.79 12.44
C ASP A 389 21.33 17.45 11.73
N SER A 390 21.40 16.34 12.45
CA SER A 390 21.24 15.01 11.88
C SER A 390 19.85 14.44 12.14
N TYR A 391 18.93 14.61 11.19
CA TYR A 391 17.57 14.05 11.21
C TYR A 391 17.15 13.50 9.84
N LEU A 392 15.99 12.84 9.78
CA LEU A 392 15.21 12.59 8.57
C LEU A 392 14.00 13.51 8.54
N TRP A 393 13.76 14.14 7.39
CA TRP A 393 12.67 15.11 7.24
C TRP A 393 11.39 14.44 6.73
N PHE A 394 10.34 14.45 7.55
CA PHE A 394 9.00 13.97 7.22
C PHE A 394 7.98 15.12 7.03
N GLY A 395 8.44 16.37 6.84
CA GLY A 395 7.57 17.56 6.83
C GLY A 395 6.89 17.85 5.49
N SER A 396 5.73 18.53 5.49
CA SER A 396 5.22 19.18 4.28
C SER A 396 5.84 20.58 4.17
N ARG A 397 6.16 21.03 2.96
CA ARG A 397 6.74 22.37 2.74
C ARG A 397 5.73 23.43 3.21
N GLY A 398 6.06 24.17 4.26
CA GLY A 398 5.27 25.32 4.73
C GLY A 398 4.60 25.18 6.10
N ASN A 399 4.71 24.03 6.79
CA ASN A 399 4.26 23.93 8.18
C ASN A 399 5.37 24.34 9.15
N SER A 400 5.02 25.22 10.10
CA SER A 400 5.91 25.75 11.15
C SER A 400 6.36 24.72 12.18
N VAL A 401 5.81 23.50 12.16
CA VAL A 401 6.17 22.43 13.10
C VAL A 401 7.19 21.52 12.42
N SER A 402 8.39 21.45 13.00
CA SER A 402 9.44 20.52 12.58
C SER A 402 8.95 19.08 12.72
N ASN A 403 8.71 18.39 11.59
CA ASN A 403 8.37 16.97 11.56
C ASN A 403 9.63 16.18 11.20
N ASN A 404 10.60 16.21 12.11
CA ASN A 404 11.93 15.61 11.94
C ASN A 404 12.02 14.36 12.80
N LEU A 405 12.52 13.27 12.24
CA LEU A 405 12.84 12.04 12.96
C LEU A 405 14.35 12.05 13.29
N TYR A 406 14.69 11.98 14.55
CA TYR A 406 16.08 11.94 15.01
C TYR A 406 16.50 10.49 15.30
N PRO A 407 17.82 10.18 15.25
CA PRO A 407 18.31 8.86 15.65
C PRO A 407 17.85 8.43 17.05
N GLY A 408 17.74 9.40 17.98
CA GLY A 408 17.24 9.19 19.35
C GLY A 408 15.82 8.63 19.42
N ASP A 409 14.96 8.95 18.45
CA ASP A 409 13.56 8.50 18.42
C ASP A 409 13.44 7.00 18.12
N ILE A 410 14.47 6.40 17.52
CA ILE A 410 14.50 4.96 17.19
C ILE A 410 15.01 4.13 18.38
N ILE A 411 15.82 4.71 19.27
CA ILE A 411 16.45 4.02 20.40
C ILE A 411 15.43 3.24 21.26
N PRO A 412 14.24 3.75 21.59
CA PRO A 412 13.28 2.99 22.40
C PRO A 412 12.88 1.65 21.79
N PHE A 413 12.91 1.53 20.46
CA PHE A 413 12.50 0.36 19.70
C PHE A 413 13.61 -0.67 19.51
N THR A 414 14.87 -0.33 19.83
CA THR A 414 16.00 -1.29 19.82
C THR A 414 15.97 -2.27 21.01
N ARG A 415 15.00 -2.11 21.93
CA ARG A 415 14.69 -3.09 22.98
C ARG A 415 14.16 -4.42 22.42
N ARG A 416 13.73 -4.44 21.16
CA ARG A 416 13.41 -5.63 20.38
C ARG A 416 14.43 -5.80 19.25
N PRO A 417 14.69 -7.03 18.78
CA PRO A 417 15.49 -7.24 17.58
C PRO A 417 14.92 -6.42 16.40
N LEU A 418 15.76 -5.53 15.85
CA LEU A 418 15.39 -4.57 14.82
C LEU A 418 16.41 -4.64 13.68
N PHE A 419 15.91 -4.73 12.45
CA PHE A 419 16.69 -4.55 11.23
C PHE A 419 16.31 -3.22 10.59
N LEU A 420 17.22 -2.25 10.62
CA LEU A 420 16.96 -0.88 10.17
C LEU A 420 17.63 -0.62 8.82
N ILE A 421 16.86 -0.17 7.85
CA ILE A 421 17.34 0.33 6.56
C ILE A 421 16.99 1.82 6.49
N ILE A 422 18.01 2.68 6.38
CA ILE A 422 17.84 4.11 6.17
C ILE A 422 18.34 4.46 4.77
N ASP A 423 17.40 4.80 3.89
CA ASP A 423 17.69 5.31 2.56
C ASP A 423 17.65 6.85 2.60
N SER A 424 18.82 7.44 2.85
CA SER A 424 18.98 8.87 3.06
C SER A 424 20.43 9.32 2.85
N ASP A 425 20.61 10.55 2.41
CA ASP A 425 21.88 11.29 2.43
C ASP A 425 22.44 11.44 3.86
N ASN A 426 21.57 11.43 4.88
CA ASN A 426 21.95 11.50 6.28
C ASN A 426 21.88 10.14 7.01
N SER A 427 21.91 9.03 6.28
CA SER A 427 21.86 7.66 6.83
C SER A 427 22.99 7.38 7.83
N HIS A 428 24.15 8.01 7.67
CA HIS A 428 25.31 7.85 8.56
C HIS A 428 24.99 8.19 10.03
N ALA A 429 24.12 9.16 10.29
CA ALA A 429 23.72 9.56 11.63
C ALA A 429 22.97 8.45 12.39
N PHE A 430 22.26 7.58 11.66
CA PHE A 430 21.50 6.48 12.24
C PHE A 430 22.36 5.23 12.48
N LYS A 431 23.62 5.23 12.03
CA LYS A 431 24.59 4.15 12.26
C LYS A 431 25.19 4.18 13.67
N ALA A 432 25.16 5.33 14.34
CA ALA A 432 25.92 5.61 15.57
C ALA A 432 25.39 4.93 16.86
N GLY A 433 24.26 4.21 16.82
CA GLY A 433 23.72 3.49 17.98
C GLY A 433 24.63 2.41 18.57
N PHE A 434 25.66 1.95 17.83
CA PHE A 434 26.67 1.00 18.33
C PHE A 434 27.87 1.66 19.02
N ALA A 435 28.11 2.97 18.81
CA ALA A 435 29.23 3.68 19.43
C ALA A 435 28.96 4.03 20.91
N TRP A 436 27.71 4.34 21.25
CA TRP A 436 27.30 4.68 22.63
C TRP A 436 27.54 3.53 23.62
N CYS A 437 27.45 2.27 23.17
CA CYS A 437 27.76 1.10 24.01
C CYS A 437 29.26 0.82 24.15
N ARG A 438 30.13 1.41 23.31
CA ARG A 438 31.58 1.19 23.33
C ARG A 438 32.33 2.13 24.26
N GLU A 439 31.88 3.37 24.44
CA GLU A 439 32.56 4.34 25.32
C GLU A 439 32.39 4.04 26.82
N GLY A 440 31.60 3.03 27.20
CA GLY A 440 31.39 2.62 28.59
C GLY A 440 32.10 1.33 29.03
N ARG A 441 32.87 0.66 28.16
CA ARG A 441 33.61 -0.56 28.50
C ARG A 441 34.96 -0.59 27.79
N ASP A 442 35.96 0.01 28.43
CA ASP A 442 37.35 -0.32 28.16
C ASP A 442 37.57 -1.82 28.39
N SER A 443 38.39 -2.41 27.51
CA SER A 443 38.91 -3.79 27.48
C SER A 443 38.01 -4.91 26.91
N CYS A 444 37.89 -4.97 25.58
CA CYS A 444 38.39 -6.12 24.79
C CYS A 444 38.24 -5.84 23.29
N SER A 445 39.36 -5.58 22.64
CA SER A 445 39.45 -5.31 21.20
C SER A 445 39.51 -6.63 20.42
N THR A 446 38.42 -6.99 19.74
CA THR A 446 38.49 -7.79 18.51
C THR A 446 37.52 -7.20 17.49
N PRO A 447 38.00 -6.63 16.38
CA PRO A 447 37.13 -6.15 15.31
C PRO A 447 36.58 -7.35 14.54
N PHE A 448 35.26 -7.42 14.37
CA PHE A 448 34.66 -8.21 13.30
C PHE A 448 34.86 -7.43 12.00
N THR A 449 35.89 -7.79 11.24
CA THR A 449 36.05 -7.42 9.84
C THR A 449 35.03 -8.20 9.02
N TYR A 450 34.02 -7.52 8.49
CA TYR A 450 33.30 -7.98 7.30
C TYR A 450 33.90 -7.24 6.11
N GLU A 451 34.89 -7.85 5.45
CA GLU A 451 35.21 -7.52 4.07
C GLU A 451 34.11 -8.16 3.20
N ALA A 452 33.24 -7.33 2.64
CA ALA A 452 32.44 -7.75 1.50
C ALA A 452 33.39 -7.82 0.30
N GLY A 453 33.86 -9.03 -0.01
CA GLY A 453 34.57 -9.30 -1.25
C GLY A 453 33.67 -9.00 -2.44
N ILE A 454 33.94 -7.88 -3.12
CA ILE A 454 33.51 -7.66 -4.49
C ILE A 454 34.39 -8.58 -5.34
N GLN A 455 33.86 -9.75 -5.69
CA GLN A 455 34.49 -10.59 -6.69
C GLN A 455 34.04 -10.07 -8.06
N GLU A 456 34.86 -9.19 -8.64
CA GLU A 456 34.81 -8.91 -10.08
C GLU A 456 35.07 -10.24 -10.81
N PHE A 457 34.10 -10.67 -11.62
CA PHE A 457 34.34 -11.71 -12.61
C PHE A 457 34.85 -11.02 -13.88
N ILE A 458 35.99 -11.52 -14.37
CA ILE A 458 36.62 -11.21 -15.67
C ILE A 458 35.65 -11.52 -16.81
#